data_AF-A0AAN8KRS6-F1
#
_entry.id   AF-A0AAN8KRS6-F1
#
_cell.length_a   1.000
_cell.length_b   1.000
_cell.length_c   1.000
_cell.angle_alpha   90.00
_cell.angle_beta   90.00
_cell.angle_gamma   90.00
#
_symmetry.space_group_name_H-M   'P 1'
#
loop_
_entity.id
_entity.type
_entity.pdbx_description
1 polymer ?
#
loop_
_entity_poly.entity_id
_entity_poly.type
_entity_poly.pdbx_seq_one_letter_code
_entity_poly.pdbx_strand_id
1 'polypeptide(L)'
;MFAMHFVRGMHPDLFQENEWDAFTGLVVGDMVRKADSQKSLREQIPSWIDQERLGAVAMFKSTFPGLYQSLCLSDSDLWLSFSRSSNCEQEVPPSIAKKIKPFQQVLLVQAIRPDRLQSAMAAFTSQALGMRELSPPPLNLRRLYSETLEIEPVLITISPGADPSQELLELASETVGRDNYHEVAMGQGQADVALATLRECSRSGDWLCLKNLHLVTAWLPLLEKELNVLQPKAGFRLWLTAEVHPKFPPILLQSSLKITYEAPPGLKKNLLRTYESWSPEQISKGGLLSRAQSLFCLAWFHAVCQERRNYIPQVP
;
A
#
# COMPACT_ATOMS: atom_id res chain seq x y z
N MET A 1 4.88 -5.61 -2.08
CA MET A 1 5.27 -6.74 -1.19
C MET A 1 4.15 -7.77 -1.03
N PHE A 2 2.99 -7.43 -0.44
CA PHE A 2 1.88 -8.38 -0.26
C PHE A 2 1.53 -9.17 -1.54
N ALA A 3 1.30 -8.48 -2.66
CA ALA A 3 0.95 -9.14 -3.93
C ALA A 3 2.00 -10.17 -4.40
N MET A 4 3.30 -9.91 -4.21
CA MET A 4 4.35 -10.86 -4.61
C MET A 4 4.32 -12.13 -3.77
N HIS A 5 4.20 -11.99 -2.45
CA HIS A 5 4.07 -13.14 -1.55
C HIS A 5 2.77 -13.91 -1.79
N PHE A 6 1.68 -13.20 -2.07
CA PHE A 6 0.39 -13.80 -2.39
C PHE A 6 0.47 -14.63 -3.68
N VAL A 7 1.06 -14.08 -4.75
CA VAL A 7 1.30 -14.84 -5.99
C VAL A 7 2.20 -16.05 -5.75
N ARG A 8 3.26 -15.92 -4.94
CA ARG A 8 4.11 -17.07 -4.56
C ARG A 8 3.32 -18.19 -3.90
N GLY A 9 2.39 -17.84 -3.00
CA GLY A 9 1.55 -18.82 -2.30
C GLY A 9 0.50 -19.47 -3.21
N MET A 10 -0.12 -18.68 -4.09
CA MET A 10 -1.23 -19.13 -4.94
C MET A 10 -0.79 -19.84 -6.23
N HIS A 11 0.35 -19.41 -6.81
CA HIS A 11 0.87 -19.89 -8.09
C HIS A 11 2.35 -20.28 -7.97
N PRO A 12 2.67 -21.32 -7.17
CA PRO A 12 4.05 -21.74 -6.97
C PRO A 12 4.74 -22.22 -8.26
N ASP A 13 3.97 -22.66 -9.27
CA ASP A 13 4.43 -23.11 -10.58
C ASP A 13 5.10 -22.02 -11.44
N LEU A 14 4.82 -20.75 -11.13
CA LEU A 14 5.44 -19.58 -11.76
C LEU A 14 6.90 -19.39 -11.34
N PHE A 15 7.34 -20.05 -10.26
CA PHE A 15 8.68 -19.94 -9.68
C PHE A 15 9.41 -21.27 -9.84
N GLN A 16 10.66 -21.25 -10.27
CA GLN A 16 11.55 -22.41 -10.25
C GLN A 16 12.35 -22.47 -8.94
N GLU A 17 13.06 -23.58 -8.73
CA GLU A 17 13.93 -23.75 -7.57
C GLU A 17 14.95 -22.61 -7.44
N ASN A 18 15.15 -22.14 -6.21
CA ASN A 18 16.08 -21.07 -5.83
C ASN A 18 15.80 -19.68 -6.42
N GLU A 19 14.83 -19.51 -7.33
CA GLU A 19 14.50 -18.21 -7.94
C GLU A 19 14.00 -17.20 -6.90
N TRP A 20 13.06 -17.61 -6.05
CA TRP A 20 12.53 -16.72 -5.01
C TRP A 20 13.59 -16.35 -3.96
N ASP A 21 14.40 -17.31 -3.55
CA ASP A 21 15.40 -17.09 -2.52
C ASP A 21 16.49 -16.15 -3.05
N ALA A 22 16.88 -16.28 -4.32
CA ALA A 22 17.76 -15.32 -5.00
C ALA A 22 17.12 -13.94 -5.09
N PHE A 23 15.83 -13.85 -5.45
CA PHE A 23 15.10 -12.58 -5.51
C PHE A 23 15.11 -11.85 -4.15
N THR A 24 14.90 -12.59 -3.06
CA THR A 24 14.92 -12.02 -1.70
C THR A 24 16.31 -11.79 -1.12
N GLY A 25 17.37 -12.18 -1.85
CA GLY A 25 18.76 -12.06 -1.39
C GLY A 25 19.18 -13.10 -0.35
N LEU A 26 18.40 -14.18 -0.16
CA LEU A 26 18.74 -15.30 0.72
C LEU A 26 19.79 -16.22 0.10
N VAL A 27 19.89 -16.26 -1.23
CA VAL A 27 21.01 -16.90 -1.92
C VAL A 27 22.22 -15.99 -1.82
N VAL A 28 22.94 -16.11 -0.71
CA VAL A 28 24.29 -15.59 -0.58
C VAL A 28 25.19 -16.59 -1.29
N GLY A 29 25.45 -16.36 -2.58
CA GLY A 29 26.47 -17.13 -3.29
C GLY A 29 27.78 -17.06 -2.49
N ASP A 30 28.31 -18.21 -2.10
CA ASP A 30 29.55 -18.39 -1.32
C ASP A 30 30.82 -17.84 -2.02
N MET A 31 30.67 -17.07 -3.10
CA MET A 31 31.69 -16.81 -4.12
C MET A 31 31.92 -15.35 -4.50
N VAL A 32 31.23 -14.35 -3.92
CA VAL A 32 31.85 -13.01 -3.83
C VAL A 32 32.78 -12.98 -2.61
N ARG A 33 33.67 -13.98 -2.52
CA ARG A 33 34.88 -13.85 -1.72
C ARG A 33 35.67 -12.68 -2.32
N LYS A 34 36.30 -11.89 -1.47
CA LYS A 34 37.14 -10.71 -1.76
C LYS A 34 38.38 -11.01 -2.65
N ALA A 35 38.21 -11.65 -3.81
CA ALA A 35 39.30 -12.10 -4.66
C ALA A 35 39.04 -11.96 -6.18
N ASP A 36 37.81 -11.66 -6.63
CA ASP A 36 37.61 -11.21 -7.99
C ASP A 36 37.81 -9.70 -8.08
N SER A 37 38.97 -9.29 -8.61
CA SER A 37 39.20 -7.89 -8.96
C SER A 37 38.07 -7.40 -9.88
N GLN A 38 37.61 -6.15 -9.77
CA GLN A 38 36.59 -5.61 -10.69
C GLN A 38 36.96 -5.81 -12.18
N LYS A 39 38.25 -5.94 -12.49
CA LYS A 39 38.75 -6.28 -13.82
C LYS A 39 38.33 -7.69 -14.28
N SER A 40 38.44 -8.72 -13.44
CA SER A 40 38.05 -10.09 -13.80
C SER A 40 36.54 -10.21 -14.03
N LEU A 41 35.72 -9.53 -13.23
CA LEU A 41 34.28 -9.48 -13.44
C LEU A 41 33.91 -8.73 -14.73
N ARG A 42 34.64 -7.66 -15.05
CA ARG A 42 34.40 -6.87 -16.26
C ARG A 42 34.70 -7.64 -17.55
N GLU A 43 35.66 -8.56 -17.53
CA GLU A 43 35.97 -9.43 -18.68
C GLU A 43 34.87 -10.48 -18.93
N GLN A 44 34.10 -10.85 -17.90
CA GLN A 44 33.09 -11.90 -17.99
C GLN A 44 31.67 -11.40 -18.28
N ILE A 45 31.45 -10.09 -18.18
CA ILE A 45 30.13 -9.45 -18.26
C ILE A 45 30.13 -8.46 -19.44
N PRO A 46 29.04 -8.39 -20.24
CA PRO A 46 28.95 -7.50 -21.39
C PRO A 46 29.24 -6.03 -21.07
N SER A 47 29.87 -5.34 -22.01
CA SER A 47 30.35 -3.96 -21.82
C SER A 47 29.23 -2.93 -21.63
N TRP A 48 28.04 -3.19 -22.16
CA TRP A 48 26.88 -2.30 -22.04
C TRP A 48 26.24 -2.30 -20.64
N ILE A 49 26.56 -3.29 -19.80
CA ILE A 49 26.08 -3.35 -18.42
C ILE A 49 26.91 -2.39 -17.57
N ASP A 50 26.20 -1.62 -16.75
CA ASP A 50 26.79 -0.64 -15.84
C ASP A 50 27.78 -1.30 -14.86
N GLN A 51 28.88 -0.61 -14.58
CA GLN A 51 29.94 -1.07 -13.69
C GLN A 51 29.41 -1.36 -12.27
N GLU A 52 28.41 -0.60 -11.81
CA GLU A 52 27.77 -0.82 -10.51
C GLU A 52 26.97 -2.12 -10.46
N ARG A 53 26.57 -2.64 -11.62
CA ARG A 53 25.73 -3.85 -11.74
C ARG A 53 26.53 -5.13 -11.96
N LEU A 54 27.85 -5.05 -12.15
CA LEU A 54 28.70 -6.22 -12.40
C LEU A 54 28.56 -7.30 -11.32
N GLY A 55 28.55 -6.92 -10.04
CA GLY A 55 28.40 -7.88 -8.94
C GLY A 55 27.05 -8.60 -8.95
N ALA A 56 25.97 -7.86 -9.22
CA ALA A 56 24.61 -8.42 -9.28
C ALA A 56 24.46 -9.37 -10.48
N VAL A 57 25.00 -9.01 -11.64
CA VAL A 57 24.94 -9.85 -12.85
C VAL A 57 25.86 -11.08 -12.72
N ALA A 58 27.01 -10.96 -12.06
CA ALA A 58 27.88 -12.10 -11.75
C ALA A 58 27.15 -13.11 -10.85
N MET A 59 26.49 -12.63 -9.80
CA MET A 59 25.68 -13.46 -8.90
C MET A 59 24.51 -14.11 -9.62
N PHE A 60 23.84 -13.37 -10.50
CA PHE A 60 22.77 -13.92 -11.33
C PHE A 60 23.29 -15.02 -12.29
N LYS A 61 24.46 -14.82 -12.91
CA LYS A 61 25.12 -15.80 -13.78
C LYS A 61 25.53 -17.07 -13.03
N SER A 62 26.07 -16.95 -11.82
CA SER A 62 26.48 -18.09 -11.02
C SER A 62 25.29 -18.88 -10.47
N THR A 63 24.24 -18.18 -10.07
CA THR A 63 23.03 -18.81 -9.51
C THR A 63 22.18 -19.46 -10.60
N PHE A 64 22.06 -18.82 -11.78
CA PHE A 64 21.22 -19.29 -12.89
C PHE A 64 21.99 -19.36 -14.22
N PRO A 65 22.97 -20.27 -14.37
CA PRO A 65 23.81 -20.33 -15.56
C PRO A 65 23.01 -20.64 -16.84
N GLY A 66 22.01 -21.54 -16.76
CA GLY A 66 21.14 -21.86 -17.90
C GLY A 66 20.28 -20.67 -18.34
N LEU A 67 19.73 -19.93 -17.38
CA LEU A 67 18.97 -18.70 -17.67
C LEU A 67 19.89 -17.63 -18.28
N TYR A 68 21.06 -17.40 -17.70
CA TYR A 68 22.05 -16.45 -18.23
C TYR A 68 22.42 -16.74 -19.68
N GLN A 69 22.68 -18.01 -20.02
CA GLN A 69 22.96 -18.42 -21.40
C GLN A 69 21.76 -18.16 -22.33
N SER A 70 20.53 -18.45 -21.88
CA SER A 70 19.32 -18.24 -22.68
C SER A 70 19.03 -16.77 -23.00
N LEU A 71 19.51 -15.84 -22.16
CA LEU A 71 19.31 -14.39 -22.32
C LEU A 71 20.25 -13.78 -23.38
N CYS A 72 21.33 -14.46 -23.75
CA CYS A 72 22.31 -13.99 -24.75
C CYS A 72 22.79 -12.55 -24.49
N LEU A 73 23.06 -12.18 -23.23
CA LEU A 73 23.41 -10.79 -22.85
C LEU A 73 24.66 -10.24 -23.56
N SER A 74 25.51 -11.11 -24.12
CA SER A 74 26.67 -10.74 -24.94
C SER A 74 26.28 -10.03 -26.25
N ASP A 75 25.07 -10.27 -26.76
CA ASP A 75 24.53 -9.57 -27.93
C ASP A 75 24.04 -8.18 -27.49
N SER A 76 24.91 -7.18 -27.65
CA SER A 76 24.62 -5.82 -27.18
C SER A 76 23.52 -5.13 -27.98
N ASP A 77 23.37 -5.47 -29.27
CA ASP A 77 22.37 -4.87 -30.15
C ASP A 77 20.97 -5.35 -29.78
N LEU A 78 20.84 -6.62 -29.40
CA LEU A 78 19.58 -7.20 -28.91
C LEU A 78 19.04 -6.46 -27.68
N TRP A 79 19.91 -6.02 -26.78
CA TRP A 79 19.55 -5.41 -25.49
C TRP A 79 19.59 -3.88 -25.48
N LEU A 80 19.90 -3.26 -26.62
CA LEU A 80 20.06 -1.80 -26.72
C LEU A 80 18.77 -1.04 -26.36
N SER A 81 17.61 -1.53 -26.82
CA SER A 81 16.30 -0.94 -26.50
C SER A 81 16.00 -1.03 -25.01
N PHE A 82 16.13 -2.23 -24.44
CA PHE A 82 15.98 -2.48 -23.00
C PHE A 82 16.88 -1.57 -22.15
N SER A 83 18.16 -1.45 -22.53
CA SER A 83 19.14 -0.65 -21.78
C SER A 83 18.79 0.84 -21.76
N ARG A 84 18.33 1.39 -22.90
CA ARG A 84 18.04 2.83 -23.04
C ARG A 84 16.62 3.22 -22.65
N SER A 85 15.69 2.28 -22.60
CA SER A 85 14.29 2.58 -22.33
C SER A 85 14.07 2.99 -20.87
N SER A 86 13.14 3.94 -20.69
CA SER A 86 12.58 4.31 -19.39
C SER A 86 11.59 3.26 -18.88
N ASN A 87 11.08 2.38 -19.74
CA ASN A 87 10.16 1.29 -19.43
C ASN A 87 10.77 -0.05 -19.84
N CYS A 88 12.02 -0.30 -19.43
CA CYS A 88 12.78 -1.47 -19.86
C CYS A 88 12.06 -2.80 -19.58
N GLU A 89 11.24 -2.87 -18.53
CA GLU A 89 10.45 -4.05 -18.20
C GLU A 89 9.45 -4.46 -19.30
N GLN A 90 9.09 -3.56 -20.22
CA GLN A 90 8.20 -3.85 -21.36
C GLN A 90 8.98 -4.10 -22.66
N GLU A 91 10.27 -3.76 -22.69
CA GLU A 91 11.12 -3.83 -23.88
C GLU A 91 12.11 -5.00 -23.83
N VAL A 92 11.76 -6.06 -23.11
CA VAL A 92 12.51 -7.33 -23.18
C VAL A 92 12.40 -7.89 -24.60
N PRO A 93 13.51 -8.28 -25.25
CA PRO A 93 13.49 -8.73 -26.62
C PRO A 93 12.49 -9.88 -26.83
N PRO A 94 11.60 -9.82 -27.85
CA PRO A 94 10.54 -10.83 -28.02
C PRO A 94 11.04 -12.27 -28.20
N SER A 95 12.25 -12.42 -28.78
CA SER A 95 12.94 -13.71 -28.93
C SER A 95 13.35 -14.34 -27.60
N ILE A 96 13.60 -13.50 -26.59
CA ILE A 96 13.99 -13.89 -25.23
C ILE A 96 12.75 -14.03 -24.34
N ALA A 97 11.80 -13.09 -24.44
CA ALA A 97 10.57 -13.10 -23.66
C ALA A 97 9.76 -14.40 -23.84
N LYS A 98 9.81 -15.03 -25.02
CA LYS A 98 9.18 -16.33 -25.29
C LYS A 98 9.90 -17.53 -24.64
N LYS A 99 11.17 -17.38 -24.25
CA LYS A 99 12.03 -18.45 -23.71
C LYS A 99 12.13 -18.44 -22.19
N ILE A 100 11.85 -17.29 -21.57
CA ILE A 100 11.95 -17.12 -20.12
C ILE A 100 10.57 -17.09 -19.48
N LYS A 101 10.49 -17.49 -18.21
CA LYS A 101 9.27 -17.37 -17.41
C LYS A 101 9.02 -15.92 -16.98
N PRO A 102 7.76 -15.55 -16.68
CA PRO A 102 7.44 -14.20 -16.21
C PRO A 102 8.23 -13.76 -14.96
N PHE A 103 8.49 -14.66 -14.01
CA PHE A 103 9.28 -14.31 -12.81
C PHE A 103 10.78 -14.15 -13.13
N GLN A 104 11.31 -14.89 -14.09
CA GLN A 104 12.70 -14.75 -14.55
C GLN A 104 12.97 -13.37 -15.17
N GLN A 105 11.96 -12.78 -15.79
CA GLN A 105 12.03 -11.38 -16.25
C GLN A 105 12.17 -10.40 -15.08
N VAL A 106 11.53 -10.66 -13.94
CA VAL A 106 11.71 -9.86 -12.71
C VAL A 106 13.14 -9.99 -12.19
N LEU A 107 13.71 -11.21 -12.17
CA LEU A 107 15.11 -11.44 -11.79
C LEU A 107 16.10 -10.71 -12.72
N LEU A 108 15.83 -10.72 -14.03
CA LEU A 108 16.61 -9.99 -15.01
C LEU A 108 16.62 -8.48 -14.72
N VAL A 109 15.43 -7.89 -14.52
CA VAL A 109 15.30 -6.47 -14.19
C VAL A 109 15.98 -6.17 -12.86
N GLN A 110 15.83 -7.01 -11.84
CA GLN A 110 16.53 -6.88 -10.57
C GLN A 110 18.05 -6.86 -10.74
N ALA A 111 18.61 -7.70 -11.60
CA ALA A 111 20.05 -7.78 -11.84
C ALA A 111 20.57 -6.56 -12.60
N ILE A 112 19.88 -6.10 -13.65
CA ILE A 112 20.40 -5.09 -14.59
C ILE A 112 19.86 -3.67 -14.31
N ARG A 113 18.56 -3.52 -14.06
CA ARG A 113 17.84 -2.22 -13.92
C ARG A 113 16.98 -2.20 -12.64
N PRO A 114 17.62 -2.18 -11.45
CA PRO A 114 16.89 -2.20 -10.17
C PRO A 114 15.97 -0.99 -10.00
N ASP A 115 16.24 0.12 -10.70
CA ASP A 115 15.40 1.31 -10.78
C ASP A 115 13.99 1.02 -11.32
N ARG A 116 13.85 -0.03 -12.14
CA ARG A 116 12.55 -0.48 -12.71
C ARG A 116 11.97 -1.69 -12.02
N LEU A 117 12.59 -2.16 -10.93
CA LEU A 117 12.16 -3.37 -10.23
C LEU A 117 10.72 -3.27 -9.72
N GLN A 118 10.32 -2.11 -9.18
CA GLN A 118 8.95 -1.90 -8.71
C GLN A 118 7.93 -2.06 -9.84
N SER A 119 8.19 -1.48 -11.01
CA SER A 119 7.33 -1.62 -12.19
C SER A 119 7.28 -3.07 -12.70
N ALA A 120 8.42 -3.76 -12.74
CA ALA A 120 8.48 -5.16 -13.14
C ALA A 120 7.71 -6.09 -12.19
N MET A 121 7.87 -5.90 -10.87
CA MET A 121 7.10 -6.63 -9.84
C MET A 121 5.60 -6.37 -9.97
N ALA A 122 5.21 -5.12 -10.23
CA ALA A 122 3.81 -4.75 -10.43
C ALA A 122 3.23 -5.40 -11.69
N ALA A 123 3.94 -5.33 -12.82
CA ALA A 123 3.50 -5.98 -14.06
C ALA A 123 3.34 -7.50 -13.89
N PHE A 124 4.33 -8.16 -13.28
CA PHE A 124 4.29 -9.60 -13.00
C PHE A 124 3.10 -9.99 -12.13
N THR A 125 2.88 -9.30 -11.00
CA THR A 125 1.79 -9.63 -10.09
C THR A 125 0.42 -9.30 -10.66
N SER A 126 0.27 -8.19 -11.40
CA SER A 126 -0.95 -7.87 -12.14
C SER A 126 -1.31 -8.96 -13.14
N GLN A 127 -0.33 -9.43 -13.92
CA GLN A 127 -0.54 -10.50 -14.90
C GLN A 127 -0.89 -11.83 -14.23
N ALA A 128 -0.16 -12.22 -13.18
CA ALA A 128 -0.40 -13.47 -12.46
C ALA A 128 -1.77 -13.53 -11.78
N LEU A 129 -2.24 -12.40 -11.23
CA LEU A 129 -3.55 -12.31 -10.57
C LEU A 129 -4.70 -11.94 -11.52
N GLY A 130 -4.42 -11.66 -12.80
CA GLY A 130 -5.43 -11.20 -13.74
C GLY A 130 -6.03 -9.82 -13.39
N MET A 131 -5.29 -9.00 -12.64
CA MET A 131 -5.74 -7.69 -12.17
C MET A 131 -5.22 -6.56 -13.07
N ARG A 132 -6.07 -5.58 -13.38
CA ARG A 132 -5.66 -4.40 -14.15
C ARG A 132 -4.79 -3.44 -13.32
N GLU A 133 -5.13 -3.26 -12.05
CA GLU A 133 -4.42 -2.42 -11.10
C GLU A 133 -4.29 -3.16 -9.77
N LEU A 134 -3.09 -3.20 -9.19
CA LEU A 134 -2.83 -3.80 -7.87
C LEU A 134 -3.26 -2.91 -6.71
N SER A 135 -3.29 -1.61 -6.96
CA SER A 135 -3.64 -0.62 -5.95
C SER A 135 -5.14 -0.65 -5.69
N PRO A 136 -5.59 -0.70 -4.42
CA PRO A 136 -7.00 -0.77 -4.08
C PRO A 136 -7.77 0.50 -4.53
N PRO A 137 -9.12 0.42 -4.58
CA PRO A 137 -9.96 1.59 -4.78
C PRO A 137 -9.76 2.61 -3.64
N PRO A 138 -10.05 3.91 -3.88
CA PRO A 138 -9.99 4.92 -2.84
C PRO A 138 -10.95 4.58 -1.70
N LEU A 139 -10.53 4.86 -0.47
CA LEU A 139 -11.36 4.69 0.71
C LEU A 139 -12.53 5.68 0.67
N ASN A 140 -13.74 5.17 0.90
CA ASN A 140 -14.96 5.94 1.03
C ASN A 140 -15.76 5.39 2.22
N LEU A 141 -15.89 6.16 3.30
CA LEU A 141 -16.52 5.68 4.53
C LEU A 141 -18.00 5.32 4.36
N ARG A 142 -18.70 5.96 3.41
CA ARG A 142 -20.11 5.64 3.10
C ARG A 142 -20.26 4.26 2.48
N ARG A 143 -19.39 3.89 1.53
CA ARG A 143 -19.41 2.53 0.95
C ARG A 143 -19.07 1.51 2.02
N LEU A 144 -18.00 1.77 2.77
CA LEU A 144 -17.54 0.91 3.86
C LEU A 144 -18.64 0.66 4.91
N TYR A 145 -19.41 1.69 5.29
CA TYR A 145 -20.48 1.56 6.28
C TYR A 145 -21.44 0.40 5.98
N SER A 146 -21.80 0.19 4.71
CA SER A 146 -22.69 -0.90 4.30
C SER A 146 -22.15 -2.32 4.56
N GLU A 147 -20.83 -2.45 4.75
CA GLU A 147 -20.15 -3.71 5.05
C GLU A 147 -19.94 -3.91 6.57
N THR A 148 -20.24 -2.91 7.40
CA THR A 148 -20.00 -2.94 8.86
C THR A 148 -21.19 -3.51 9.64
N LEU A 149 -20.90 -4.14 10.78
CA LEU A 149 -21.89 -4.69 11.71
C LEU A 149 -21.86 -4.00 13.08
N GLU A 150 -22.86 -4.27 13.93
CA GLU A 150 -22.96 -3.69 15.29
C GLU A 150 -22.00 -4.37 16.27
N ILE A 151 -21.69 -5.64 16.00
CA ILE A 151 -20.92 -6.53 16.87
C ILE A 151 -19.41 -6.39 16.69
N GLU A 152 -18.97 -5.83 15.56
CA GLU A 152 -17.56 -5.63 15.26
C GLU A 152 -17.23 -4.13 15.27
N PRO A 153 -16.23 -3.69 16.03
CA PRO A 153 -15.76 -2.31 15.94
C PRO A 153 -15.00 -2.07 14.63
N VAL A 154 -15.03 -0.82 14.16
CA VAL A 154 -14.30 -0.37 12.99
C VAL A 154 -13.04 0.37 13.44
N LEU A 155 -11.87 -0.25 13.24
CA LEU A 155 -10.57 0.32 13.56
C LEU A 155 -9.97 1.05 12.36
N ILE A 156 -9.90 2.37 12.48
CA ILE A 156 -9.26 3.27 11.53
C ILE A 156 -7.82 3.53 12.00
N THR A 157 -6.88 2.97 11.26
CA THR A 157 -5.45 3.24 11.42
C THR A 157 -5.11 4.52 10.69
N ILE A 158 -4.69 5.55 11.42
CA ILE A 158 -4.36 6.86 10.86
C ILE A 158 -2.85 7.01 10.71
N SER A 159 -2.42 7.60 9.60
CA SER A 159 -1.06 8.11 9.45
C SER A 159 -0.92 9.50 10.10
N PRO A 160 0.28 9.92 10.55
CA PRO A 160 0.49 11.25 11.10
C PRO A 160 -0.03 12.37 10.18
N GLY A 161 -0.92 13.20 10.72
CA GLY A 161 -1.57 14.30 10.00
C GLY A 161 -2.83 13.90 9.20
N ALA A 162 -3.30 12.66 9.28
CA ALA A 162 -4.59 12.25 8.75
C ALA A 162 -5.62 12.17 9.89
N ASP A 163 -6.79 12.79 9.70
CA ASP A 163 -7.89 12.79 10.67
C ASP A 163 -9.21 12.43 9.96
N PRO A 164 -9.84 11.29 10.28
CA PRO A 164 -11.13 10.89 9.72
C PRO A 164 -12.32 11.56 10.42
N SER A 165 -12.12 12.36 11.46
CA SER A 165 -13.19 12.89 12.31
C SER A 165 -14.28 13.64 11.53
N GLN A 166 -13.88 14.49 10.57
CA GLN A 166 -14.82 15.27 9.79
C GLN A 166 -15.66 14.39 8.85
N GLU A 167 -15.02 13.44 8.15
CA GLU A 167 -15.71 12.52 7.24
C GLU A 167 -16.67 11.59 8.01
N LEU A 168 -16.28 11.15 9.21
CA LEU A 168 -17.13 10.37 10.11
C LEU A 168 -18.33 11.18 10.63
N LEU A 169 -18.12 12.44 11.03
CA LEU A 169 -19.19 13.30 11.51
C LEU A 169 -20.23 13.57 10.41
N GLU A 170 -19.78 13.82 9.18
CA GLU A 170 -20.65 14.01 8.02
C GLU A 170 -21.46 12.73 7.74
N LEU A 171 -20.79 11.57 7.69
CA LEU A 171 -21.45 10.28 7.52
C LEU A 171 -22.49 10.00 8.62
N ALA A 172 -22.14 10.24 9.88
CA ALA A 172 -23.03 10.01 11.01
C ALA A 172 -24.23 10.96 11.00
N SER A 173 -24.00 12.24 10.66
CA SER A 173 -25.05 13.25 10.55
C SER A 173 -26.11 12.88 9.52
N GLU A 174 -25.70 12.26 8.41
CA GLU A 174 -26.62 11.79 7.38
C GLU A 174 -27.29 10.44 7.70
N THR A 175 -26.62 9.59 8.48
CA THR A 175 -27.08 8.20 8.70
C THR A 175 -27.92 8.06 9.96
N VAL A 176 -27.43 8.55 11.10
CA VAL A 176 -28.09 8.45 12.41
C VAL A 176 -28.55 9.80 12.96
N GLY A 177 -28.15 10.91 12.32
CA GLY A 177 -28.39 12.26 12.81
C GLY A 177 -27.26 12.71 13.74
N ARG A 178 -26.95 14.00 13.69
CA ARG A 178 -25.80 14.58 14.40
C ARG A 178 -25.86 14.37 15.91
N ASP A 179 -27.06 14.43 16.49
CA ASP A 179 -27.27 14.31 17.93
C ASP A 179 -27.07 12.87 18.45
N ASN A 180 -27.09 11.88 17.55
CA ASN A 180 -26.90 10.46 17.85
C ASN A 180 -25.46 9.99 17.53
N TYR A 181 -24.53 10.92 17.39
CA TYR A 181 -23.10 10.66 17.20
C TYR A 181 -22.32 11.24 18.37
N HIS A 182 -21.62 10.36 19.09
CA HIS A 182 -20.82 10.70 20.25
C HIS A 182 -19.35 10.44 19.97
N GLU A 183 -18.47 11.31 20.46
CA GLU A 183 -17.03 11.14 20.32
C GLU A 183 -16.28 11.40 21.62
N VAL A 184 -15.29 10.56 21.91
CA VAL A 184 -14.44 10.66 23.11
C VAL A 184 -12.99 10.58 22.68
N ALA A 185 -12.23 11.65 22.91
CA ALA A 185 -10.79 11.64 22.72
C ALA A 185 -10.11 11.03 23.94
N MET A 186 -9.39 9.93 23.74
CA MET A 186 -8.74 9.24 24.85
C MET A 186 -7.56 10.05 25.39
N GLY A 187 -7.53 10.16 26.72
CA GLY A 187 -6.53 10.88 27.49
C GLY A 187 -6.68 10.56 28.98
N GLN A 188 -5.96 11.30 29.82
CA GLN A 188 -6.03 11.10 31.26
C GLN A 188 -7.47 11.36 31.78
N GLY A 189 -8.02 10.41 32.53
CA GLY A 189 -9.36 10.52 33.13
C GLY A 189 -10.54 10.25 32.19
N GLN A 190 -10.31 9.90 30.92
CA GLN A 190 -11.39 9.64 29.95
C GLN A 190 -11.84 8.18 29.92
N ALA A 191 -11.14 7.27 30.60
CA ALA A 191 -11.40 5.84 30.59
C ALA A 191 -12.82 5.48 31.06
N ASP A 192 -13.24 6.01 32.22
CA ASP A 192 -14.57 5.70 32.78
C ASP A 192 -15.71 6.33 31.98
N VAL A 193 -15.48 7.54 31.47
CA VAL A 193 -16.42 8.25 30.57
C VAL A 193 -16.62 7.44 29.29
N ALA A 194 -15.53 7.00 28.66
CA ALA A 194 -15.57 6.20 27.44
C ALA A 194 -16.38 4.90 27.63
N LEU A 195 -16.22 4.20 28.76
CA LEU A 195 -16.99 2.98 29.05
C LEU A 195 -18.46 3.27 29.34
N ALA A 196 -18.76 4.36 30.04
CA ALA A 196 -20.13 4.78 30.31
C ALA A 196 -20.85 5.11 28.99
N THR A 197 -20.25 5.95 28.14
CA THR A 197 -20.77 6.32 26.83
C THR A 197 -20.90 5.10 25.92
N LEU A 198 -19.94 4.18 25.92
CA LEU A 198 -20.02 2.93 25.17
C LEU A 198 -21.27 2.12 25.53
N ARG A 199 -21.52 1.95 26.83
CA ARG A 199 -22.70 1.20 27.31
C ARG A 199 -24.00 1.92 26.98
N GLU A 200 -24.02 3.25 27.01
CA GLU A 200 -25.18 4.06 26.66
C GLU A 200 -25.49 3.96 25.16
N CYS A 201 -24.52 4.27 24.29
CA CYS A 201 -24.66 4.19 22.84
C CYS A 201 -25.05 2.77 22.39
N SER A 202 -24.48 1.75 23.01
CA SER A 202 -24.80 0.34 22.73
C SER A 202 -26.29 0.03 22.98
N ARG A 203 -26.91 0.65 23.99
CA ARG A 203 -28.35 0.47 24.31
C ARG A 203 -29.25 1.34 23.44
N SER A 204 -28.85 2.59 23.15
CA SER A 204 -29.66 3.51 22.34
C SER A 204 -29.63 3.15 20.86
N GLY A 205 -28.53 2.56 20.38
CA GLY A 205 -28.26 2.31 18.96
C GLY A 205 -27.45 3.43 18.30
N ASP A 206 -26.90 4.35 19.10
CA ASP A 206 -26.15 5.52 18.62
C ASP A 206 -24.74 5.15 18.17
N TRP A 207 -24.04 6.09 17.56
CA TRP A 207 -22.65 5.88 17.15
C TRP A 207 -21.69 6.44 18.20
N LEU A 208 -20.62 5.71 18.45
CA LEU A 208 -19.53 6.16 19.30
C LEU A 208 -18.20 6.12 18.53
N CYS A 209 -17.44 7.21 18.59
CA CYS A 209 -16.08 7.31 18.08
C CYS A 209 -15.08 7.50 19.23
N LEU A 210 -14.21 6.51 19.46
CA LEU A 210 -13.10 6.60 20.42
C LEU A 210 -11.82 6.99 19.69
N LYS A 211 -11.30 8.19 19.98
CA LYS A 211 -10.13 8.75 19.30
C LYS A 211 -8.83 8.50 20.06
N ASN A 212 -7.72 8.39 19.34
CA ASN A 212 -6.36 8.33 19.88
C ASN A 212 -6.09 7.15 20.83
N LEU A 213 -6.62 5.96 20.51
CA LEU A 213 -6.49 4.76 21.36
C LEU A 213 -5.02 4.34 21.59
N HIS A 214 -4.13 4.68 20.67
CA HIS A 214 -2.69 4.43 20.78
C HIS A 214 -2.05 5.10 22.01
N LEU A 215 -2.66 6.16 22.56
CA LEU A 215 -2.20 6.83 23.77
C LEU A 215 -2.54 6.07 25.07
N VAL A 216 -3.51 5.16 25.03
CA VAL A 216 -4.07 4.48 26.21
C VAL A 216 -4.01 2.95 26.10
N THR A 217 -2.91 2.42 25.56
CA THR A 217 -2.77 0.99 25.24
C THR A 217 -2.93 0.04 26.45
N ALA A 218 -2.61 0.51 27.66
CA ALA A 218 -2.83 -0.26 28.89
C ALA A 218 -4.31 -0.43 29.27
N TRP A 219 -5.20 0.44 28.78
CA TRP A 219 -6.64 0.39 29.04
C TRP A 219 -7.41 -0.45 28.02
N LEU A 220 -6.87 -0.65 26.82
CA LEU A 220 -7.54 -1.41 25.75
C LEU A 220 -7.97 -2.85 26.12
N PRO A 221 -7.26 -3.61 26.97
CA PRO A 221 -7.75 -4.90 27.44
C PRO A 221 -9.06 -4.81 28.26
N LEU A 222 -9.32 -3.67 28.91
CA LEU A 222 -10.59 -3.44 29.60
C LEU A 222 -11.71 -3.15 28.59
N LEU A 223 -11.44 -2.32 27.57
CA LEU A 223 -12.38 -2.09 26.47
C LEU A 223 -12.76 -3.41 25.79
N GLU A 224 -11.80 -4.27 25.49
CA GLU A 224 -12.03 -5.59 24.90
C GLU A 224 -12.97 -6.48 25.75
N LYS A 225 -12.75 -6.52 27.07
CA LYS A 225 -13.63 -7.25 27.99
C LYS A 225 -15.06 -6.73 27.94
N GLU A 226 -15.23 -5.41 27.87
CA GLU A 226 -16.56 -4.80 27.77
C GLU A 226 -17.22 -5.13 26.43
N LEU A 227 -16.50 -5.05 25.30
CA LEU A 227 -17.02 -5.43 23.99
C LEU A 227 -17.52 -6.88 23.92
N ASN A 228 -16.85 -7.81 24.61
CA ASN A 228 -17.27 -9.21 24.66
C ASN A 228 -18.57 -9.44 25.47
N VAL A 229 -18.94 -8.53 26.37
CA VAL A 229 -20.14 -8.66 27.23
C VAL A 229 -21.32 -7.84 26.68
N LEU A 230 -21.04 -6.82 25.87
CA LEU A 230 -22.05 -5.93 25.31
C LEU A 230 -23.00 -6.69 24.37
N GLN A 231 -24.28 -6.31 24.44
CA GLN A 231 -25.32 -6.72 23.49
C GLN A 231 -25.79 -5.47 22.74
N PRO A 232 -25.12 -5.09 21.64
CA PRO A 232 -25.43 -3.86 20.93
C PRO A 232 -26.79 -3.95 20.24
N LYS A 233 -27.54 -2.85 20.31
CA LYS A 233 -28.78 -2.69 19.55
C LYS A 233 -28.47 -2.53 18.06
N ALA A 234 -29.39 -2.98 17.21
CA ALA A 234 -29.33 -2.75 15.77
C ALA A 234 -29.11 -1.25 15.45
N GLY A 235 -28.15 -0.96 14.55
CA GLY A 235 -27.77 0.40 14.17
C GLY A 235 -26.57 0.98 14.93
N PHE A 236 -26.23 0.43 16.10
CA PHE A 236 -25.02 0.83 16.84
C PHE A 236 -23.77 0.63 15.99
N ARG A 237 -22.84 1.58 16.01
CA ARG A 237 -21.51 1.46 15.41
C ARG A 237 -20.45 2.03 16.34
N LEU A 238 -19.38 1.27 16.51
CA LEU A 238 -18.20 1.69 17.26
C LEU A 238 -17.03 1.96 16.32
N TRP A 239 -16.63 3.23 16.24
CA TRP A 239 -15.48 3.68 15.47
C TRP A 239 -14.29 3.89 16.40
N LEU A 240 -13.14 3.36 16.02
CA LEU A 240 -11.91 3.44 16.80
C LEU A 240 -10.84 4.11 15.94
N THR A 241 -10.16 5.14 16.45
CA THR A 241 -9.00 5.74 15.75
C THR A 241 -7.71 5.52 16.52
N ALA A 242 -6.68 5.06 15.81
CA ALA A 242 -5.36 4.85 16.39
C ALA A 242 -4.23 5.01 15.36
N GLU A 243 -3.08 5.47 15.83
CA GLU A 243 -1.82 5.30 15.11
C GLU A 243 -1.25 3.90 15.37
N VAL A 244 -0.28 3.50 14.55
CA VAL A 244 0.41 2.22 14.72
C VAL A 244 1.14 2.18 16.06
N HIS A 245 0.81 1.18 16.89
CA HIS A 245 1.45 1.01 18.20
C HIS A 245 1.74 -0.48 18.49
N PRO A 246 2.98 -0.85 18.89
CA PRO A 246 3.37 -2.26 19.05
C PRO A 246 2.67 -2.99 20.20
N LYS A 247 2.19 -2.25 21.22
CA LYS A 247 1.45 -2.83 22.36
C LYS A 247 -0.08 -2.82 22.17
N PHE A 248 -0.57 -2.57 20.96
CA PHE A 248 -2.01 -2.61 20.72
C PHE A 248 -2.51 -4.07 20.86
N PRO A 249 -3.62 -4.35 21.60
CA PRO A 249 -4.04 -5.72 21.89
C PRO A 249 -4.39 -6.52 20.62
N PRO A 250 -3.80 -7.72 20.43
CA PRO A 250 -4.09 -8.58 19.28
C PRO A 250 -5.56 -9.01 19.18
N ILE A 251 -6.24 -9.22 20.31
CA ILE A 251 -7.63 -9.69 20.32
C ILE A 251 -8.55 -8.60 19.78
N LEU A 252 -8.38 -7.35 20.22
CA LEU A 252 -9.10 -6.21 19.67
C LEU A 252 -8.81 -6.03 18.17
N LEU A 253 -7.56 -6.22 17.73
CA LEU A 253 -7.24 -6.20 16.30
C LEU A 253 -7.97 -7.30 15.54
N GLN A 254 -8.05 -8.51 16.10
CA GLN A 254 -8.70 -9.65 15.45
C GLN A 254 -10.21 -9.42 15.30
N SER A 255 -10.87 -8.90 16.34
CA SER A 255 -12.32 -8.69 16.37
C SER A 255 -12.80 -7.43 15.65
N SER A 256 -11.89 -6.57 15.18
CA SER A 256 -12.26 -5.34 14.47
C SER A 256 -12.33 -5.55 12.96
N LEU A 257 -13.03 -4.67 12.24
CA LEU A 257 -12.77 -4.37 10.83
C LEU A 257 -11.63 -3.35 10.76
N LYS A 258 -10.55 -3.65 10.03
CA LYS A 258 -9.36 -2.79 9.95
C LYS A 258 -9.35 -1.99 8.65
N ILE A 259 -9.21 -0.67 8.75
CA ILE A 259 -9.03 0.23 7.62
C ILE A 259 -7.81 1.10 7.83
N THR A 260 -7.08 1.36 6.74
CA THR A 260 -5.99 2.34 6.72
C THR A 260 -6.50 3.64 6.12
N TYR A 261 -6.40 4.73 6.88
CA TYR A 261 -6.79 6.06 6.45
C TYR A 261 -5.55 6.88 6.13
N GLU A 262 -5.17 6.85 4.85
CA GLU A 262 -3.98 7.50 4.30
C GLU A 262 -4.35 8.35 3.09
N ALA A 263 -3.42 9.23 2.67
CA ALA A 263 -3.53 9.91 1.39
C ALA A 263 -3.49 8.88 0.23
N PRO A 264 -4.40 8.97 -0.76
CA PRO A 264 -4.42 8.02 -1.85
C PRO A 264 -3.16 8.16 -2.72
N PRO A 265 -2.52 7.05 -3.13
CA PRO A 265 -1.26 7.11 -3.86
C PRO A 265 -1.48 7.52 -5.33
N GLY A 266 -0.70 8.50 -5.78
CA GLY A 266 -0.68 8.98 -7.14
C GLY A 266 -1.68 10.12 -7.40
N LEU A 267 -1.30 11.03 -8.30
CA LEU A 267 -2.08 12.23 -8.65
C LEU A 267 -3.53 11.92 -9.06
N LYS A 268 -3.73 10.93 -9.94
CA LYS A 268 -5.07 10.57 -10.44
C LYS A 268 -6.00 10.13 -9.31
N LYS A 269 -5.51 9.30 -8.38
CA LYS A 269 -6.33 8.80 -7.27
C LYS A 269 -6.63 9.88 -6.25
N ASN A 270 -5.69 10.80 -6.04
CA ASN A 270 -5.88 11.98 -5.21
C ASN A 270 -6.99 12.90 -5.73
N LEU A 271 -6.97 13.17 -7.04
CA LEU A 271 -8.04 13.89 -7.70
C LEU A 271 -9.37 13.15 -7.62
N LEU A 272 -9.40 11.84 -7.92
CA LEU A 272 -10.63 11.05 -7.84
C LEU A 272 -11.24 11.09 -6.44
N ARG A 273 -10.44 10.94 -5.37
CA ARG A 273 -10.93 11.06 -3.99
C ARG A 273 -11.50 12.44 -3.70
N THR A 274 -10.84 13.50 -4.18
CA THR A 274 -11.32 14.89 -4.01
C THR A 274 -12.63 15.13 -4.75
N TYR A 275 -12.78 14.56 -5.94
CA TYR A 275 -14.02 14.66 -6.72
C TYR A 275 -15.15 13.77 -6.19
N GLU A 276 -14.83 12.63 -5.56
CA GLU A 276 -15.83 11.79 -4.90
C GLU A 276 -16.38 12.44 -3.61
N SER A 277 -15.61 13.31 -2.95
CA SER A 277 -16.06 14.03 -1.76
C SER A 277 -16.85 15.30 -2.08
N TRP A 278 -16.63 15.92 -3.24
CA TRP A 278 -17.37 17.10 -3.67
C TRP A 278 -18.68 16.75 -4.36
N SER A 279 -19.76 17.41 -3.95
CA SER A 279 -21.06 17.28 -4.63
C SER A 279 -21.08 18.03 -5.97
N PRO A 280 -21.81 17.53 -7.00
CA PRO A 280 -22.00 18.24 -8.27
C PRO A 280 -22.56 19.66 -8.09
N GLU A 281 -23.42 19.86 -7.10
CA GLU A 281 -24.03 21.15 -6.76
C GLU A 281 -23.00 22.13 -6.23
N GLN A 282 -22.05 21.68 -5.39
CA GLN A 282 -20.96 22.53 -4.90
C GLN A 282 -20.06 23.00 -6.05
N ILE A 283 -19.77 22.12 -7.02
CA ILE A 283 -18.93 22.45 -8.18
C ILE A 283 -19.66 23.41 -9.11
N SER A 284 -20.93 23.13 -9.42
CA SER A 284 -21.75 23.91 -10.35
C SER A 284 -22.37 25.18 -9.76
N LYS A 285 -22.22 25.43 -8.44
CA LYS A 285 -22.80 26.61 -7.77
C LYS A 285 -22.47 27.91 -8.51
N GLY A 286 -23.54 28.60 -8.92
CA GLY A 286 -23.50 29.86 -9.66
C GLY A 286 -23.33 29.73 -11.18
N GLY A 287 -23.19 28.52 -11.73
CA GLY A 287 -23.06 28.29 -13.18
C GLY A 287 -21.79 28.86 -13.81
N LEU A 288 -20.84 29.33 -13.01
CA LEU A 288 -19.63 30.02 -13.45
C LEU A 288 -18.51 29.02 -13.79
N LEU A 289 -18.17 28.90 -15.07
CA LEU A 289 -17.10 28.03 -15.55
C LEU A 289 -15.75 28.34 -14.88
N SER A 290 -15.43 29.62 -14.70
CA SER A 290 -14.18 30.07 -14.06
C SER A 290 -14.05 29.56 -12.62
N ARG A 291 -15.15 29.45 -11.88
CA ARG A 291 -15.16 28.89 -10.53
C ARG A 291 -14.84 27.39 -10.55
N ALA A 292 -15.46 26.64 -11.45
CA ALA A 292 -15.19 25.20 -11.60
C ALA A 292 -13.73 24.94 -12.02
N GLN A 293 -13.17 25.76 -12.91
CA GLN A 293 -11.76 25.70 -13.30
C GLN A 293 -10.81 25.98 -12.13
N SER A 294 -11.09 27.02 -11.32
CA SER A 294 -10.31 27.32 -10.13
C SER A 294 -10.36 26.19 -9.08
N LEU A 295 -11.53 25.55 -8.91
CA LEU A 295 -11.67 24.39 -8.04
C LEU A 295 -10.84 23.20 -8.54
N PHE A 296 -10.80 22.95 -9.86
CA PHE A 296 -9.89 21.95 -10.43
C PHE A 296 -8.42 22.29 -10.16
N CYS A 297 -7.99 23.54 -10.39
CA CYS A 297 -6.63 23.97 -10.11
C CYS A 297 -6.26 23.78 -8.63
N LEU A 298 -7.18 24.06 -7.72
CA LEU A 298 -6.99 23.83 -6.28
C LEU A 298 -6.85 22.33 -5.96
N ALA A 299 -7.72 21.48 -6.49
CA ALA A 299 -7.63 20.03 -6.32
C ALA A 299 -6.32 19.46 -6.88
N TRP A 300 -5.89 19.95 -8.04
CA TRP A 300 -4.62 19.57 -8.66
C TRP A 300 -3.42 20.01 -7.81
N PHE A 301 -3.41 21.26 -7.35
CA PHE A 301 -2.36 21.78 -6.48
C PHE A 301 -2.25 20.96 -5.19
N HIS A 302 -3.39 20.66 -4.56
CA HIS A 302 -3.45 19.82 -3.37
C HIS A 302 -2.84 18.43 -3.62
N ALA A 303 -3.25 17.76 -4.71
CA ALA A 303 -2.72 16.46 -5.10
C ALA A 303 -1.20 16.49 -5.31
N VAL A 304 -0.68 17.51 -5.99
CA VAL A 304 0.77 17.68 -6.22
C VAL A 304 1.51 17.87 -4.90
N CYS A 305 1.02 18.72 -4.00
CA CYS A 305 1.64 18.95 -2.70
C CYS A 305 1.69 17.66 -1.85
N GLN A 306 0.63 16.84 -1.89
CA GLN A 306 0.62 15.55 -1.20
C GLN A 306 1.66 14.58 -1.80
N GLU A 307 1.69 14.41 -3.12
CA GLU A 307 2.61 13.48 -3.79
C GLU A 307 4.09 13.85 -3.60
N ARG A 308 4.41 15.16 -3.49
CA ARG A 308 5.79 15.60 -3.22
C ARG A 308 6.31 15.13 -1.86
N ARG A 309 5.44 14.78 -0.91
CA ARG A 309 5.84 14.21 0.39
C ARG A 309 6.48 12.83 0.27
N ASN A 310 6.30 12.14 -0.86
CA ASN A 310 6.94 10.84 -1.11
C ASN A 310 8.46 10.96 -1.35
N TYR A 311 8.98 12.18 -1.53
CA TYR A 311 10.39 12.44 -1.85
C TYR A 311 11.03 13.33 -0.77
N ILE A 312 11.65 12.72 0.25
CA ILE A 312 12.27 13.43 1.39
C ILE A 312 13.71 12.93 1.62
N PRO A 313 14.72 13.82 1.86
CA PRO A 313 14.96 15.10 1.20
C PRO A 313 15.78 14.90 -0.09
N GLN A 314 15.46 15.68 -1.13
CA GLN A 314 16.42 15.98 -2.18
C GLN A 314 17.46 16.92 -1.57
N VAL A 315 18.56 16.37 -1.03
CA VAL A 315 19.72 17.19 -0.68
C VAL A 315 20.30 17.70 -2.02
N PRO A 316 20.34 19.02 -2.24
CA PRO A 316 20.91 19.61 -3.45
C PRO A 316 22.41 19.33 -3.60
#